data_AF-A0A1A3Q2L0-F1
#
_entry.id   AF-A0A1A3Q2L0-F1
#
_cell.length_a   1.000
_cell.length_b   1.000
_cell.length_c   1.000
_cell.angle_alpha   90.00
_cell.angle_beta   90.00
_cell.angle_gamma   90.00
#
_symmetry.space_group_name_H-M   'P 1'
#
loop_
_entity.id
_entity.type
_entity.pdbx_description
1 polymer ?
#
loop_
_entity_poly.entity_id
_entity_poly.type
_entity_poly.pdbx_seq_one_letter_code
_entity_poly.pdbx_strand_id
1 'polypeptide(L)' 'MPRTVFAVAPLIVAAGLFGAPAALADPPYRNCTEAHADGRYNIPSDDPAYRSALDRDGDGYACEPYKGR' A
#
# COMPACT_ATOMS: atom_id res chain seq x y z
N MET A 1 -45.20 12.68 41.03
CA MET A 1 -45.73 13.69 40.07
C MET A 1 -44.57 14.58 39.65
N PRO A 2 -44.43 15.04 38.40
CA PRO A 2 -44.38 14.39 37.06
C PRO A 2 -42.91 14.11 36.65
N ARG A 3 -42.59 13.06 35.86
CA ARG A 3 -42.64 12.92 34.39
C ARG A 3 -41.72 13.90 33.63
N THR A 4 -41.15 13.39 32.52
CA THR A 4 -40.30 13.98 31.45
C THR A 4 -38.80 13.90 31.73
N VAL A 5 -37.94 13.04 31.15
CA VAL A 5 -37.78 12.48 29.78
C VAL A 5 -37.80 13.55 28.69
N PHE A 6 -36.86 13.44 27.73
CA PHE A 6 -36.59 14.27 26.55
C PHE A 6 -35.63 15.45 26.83
N ALA A 7 -34.41 15.47 26.30
CA ALA A 7 -34.18 15.58 24.85
C ALA A 7 -33.06 14.69 24.30
N VAL A 8 -33.26 14.35 23.03
CA VAL A 8 -32.54 13.44 22.17
C VAL A 8 -31.57 14.23 21.29
N ALA A 9 -30.29 13.80 21.26
CA ALA A 9 -29.29 13.80 20.17
C ALA A 9 -28.87 15.15 19.49
N PRO A 10 -27.64 15.24 18.92
CA PRO A 10 -27.29 14.42 17.76
C PRO A 10 -26.08 13.49 18.01
N LEU A 11 -26.15 12.31 17.37
CA LEU A 11 -24.98 11.53 17.01
C LEU A 11 -24.00 12.44 16.26
N ILE A 12 -22.79 12.59 16.78
CA ILE A 12 -21.67 13.02 15.94
C ILE A 12 -21.34 11.80 15.05
N VAL A 13 -21.99 11.74 13.89
CA VAL A 13 -21.57 10.87 12.79
C VAL A 13 -20.28 11.46 12.24
N ALA A 14 -19.14 11.14 12.85
CA ALA A 14 -17.83 11.36 12.25
C ALA A 14 -17.60 10.30 11.16
N ALA A 15 -18.46 10.25 10.14
CA ALA A 15 -18.26 9.46 8.93
C ALA A 15 -17.38 10.27 7.97
N GLY A 16 -16.08 10.38 8.28
CA GLY A 16 -15.14 11.18 7.49
C GLY A 16 -13.83 10.49 7.14
N LEU A 17 -13.59 9.25 7.57
CA LEU A 17 -12.33 8.52 7.33
C LEU A 17 -12.54 7.23 6.52
N PHE A 18 -13.54 7.20 5.64
CA PHE A 18 -13.55 6.19 4.58
C PHE A 18 -12.54 6.62 3.52
N GLY A 19 -11.25 6.40 3.81
CA GLY A 19 -10.20 6.48 2.82
C GLY A 19 -10.59 5.58 1.65
N ALA A 20 -10.67 6.15 0.45
CA ALA A 20 -10.87 5.35 -0.75
C ALA A 20 -9.83 4.22 -0.75
N PRO A 21 -10.20 2.98 -1.13
CA PRO A 21 -9.21 1.93 -1.28
C PRO A 21 -8.15 2.44 -2.26
N ALA A 22 -6.90 2.51 -1.81
CA ALA A 22 -5.79 2.71 -2.74
C ALA A 22 -5.92 1.59 -3.77
N ALA A 23 -6.21 1.97 -5.01
CA ALA A 23 -6.28 1.01 -6.09
C ALA A 23 -4.92 0.29 -6.12
N LEU A 24 -4.93 -0.99 -5.74
CA LEU A 24 -3.78 -1.87 -5.87
C LEU A 24 -3.57 -2.09 -7.36
N ALA A 25 -2.92 -1.13 -8.01
CA ALA A 25 -2.41 -1.33 -9.34
C ALA A 25 -1.39 -2.47 -9.28
N ASP A 26 -1.41 -3.35 -10.27
CA ASP A 26 -0.34 -4.33 -10.43
C ASP A 26 1.02 -3.61 -10.44
N PRO A 27 2.09 -4.25 -9.93
CA PRO A 27 3.43 -3.68 -9.98
C PRO A 27 3.77 -3.22 -11.39
N PRO A 28 4.26 -1.98 -11.59
CA PRO A 28 4.33 -1.35 -12.90
C PRO A 28 5.40 -1.97 -13.81
N TYR A 29 6.33 -2.73 -13.24
CA TYR A 29 7.49 -3.27 -13.95
C TYR A 29 7.28 -4.72 -14.37
N ARG A 30 7.46 -5.02 -15.66
CA ARG A 30 7.45 -6.40 -16.15
C ARG A 30 8.73 -7.14 -15.79
N ASN A 31 9.84 -6.43 -15.66
CA ASN A 31 11.16 -6.95 -15.31
C ASN A 31 12.02 -5.86 -14.64
N CYS A 32 13.13 -6.26 -14.04
CA CYS A 32 14.02 -5.31 -13.38
C CYS A 32 14.73 -4.35 -14.34
N THR A 33 14.85 -4.67 -15.63
CA THR A 33 15.40 -3.73 -16.62
C THR A 33 14.52 -2.48 -16.75
N GLU A 34 13.19 -2.64 -16.75
CA GLU A 34 12.25 -1.51 -16.75
C GLU A 34 12.34 -0.72 -15.43
N ALA A 35 12.41 -1.39 -14.28
CA ALA A 35 12.59 -0.72 -12.99
C ALA A 35 13.88 0.08 -12.94
N HIS A 36 14.99 -0.49 -13.42
CA HIS A 36 16.30 0.14 -13.48
C HIS A 36 16.33 1.32 -14.46
N ALA A 37 15.59 1.25 -15.58
CA ALA A 37 15.43 2.36 -16.51
C ALA A 37 14.74 3.57 -15.86
N ASP A 38 13.84 3.32 -14.91
CA ASP A 38 13.18 4.33 -14.07
C ASP A 38 14.02 4.73 -12.84
N GLY A 39 15.22 4.17 -12.66
CA GLY A 39 16.09 4.43 -11.51
C GLY A 39 15.62 3.77 -10.21
N ARG A 40 14.72 2.78 -10.29
CA ARG A 40 14.17 2.06 -9.14
C ARG A 40 14.97 0.80 -8.87
N TYR A 41 15.54 0.72 -7.67
CA TYR A 41 16.35 -0.39 -7.18
C TYR A 41 15.96 -0.71 -5.73
N ASN A 42 16.28 -1.92 -5.26
CA ASN A 42 16.03 -2.36 -3.88
C ASN A 42 14.57 -2.13 -3.47
N ILE A 43 13.62 -2.57 -4.29
CA ILE A 43 12.19 -2.33 -4.09
C ILE A 43 11.73 -3.22 -2.93
N PRO A 44 11.37 -2.68 -1.76
CA PRO A 44 11.01 -3.48 -0.60
C PRO A 44 9.61 -4.08 -0.75
N SER A 45 9.34 -5.20 -0.07
CA SER A 45 8.06 -5.93 -0.17
C SER A 45 6.77 -5.16 0.16
N ASP A 46 6.87 -4.03 0.85
CA ASP A 46 5.77 -3.11 1.15
C ASP A 46 5.54 -2.04 0.07
N ASP A 47 6.44 -1.94 -0.92
CA ASP A 47 6.32 -1.02 -2.04
C ASP A 47 5.29 -1.54 -3.06
N PRO A 48 4.40 -0.69 -3.60
CA PRO A 48 3.45 -1.08 -4.64
C PRO A 48 4.06 -1.67 -5.91
N ALA A 49 5.34 -1.38 -6.18
CA ALA A 49 6.07 -1.96 -7.31
C ALA A 49 6.77 -3.27 -6.98
N TYR A 50 6.69 -3.77 -5.75
CA TYR A 50 7.22 -5.08 -5.41
C TYR A 50 6.45 -6.17 -6.12
N ARG A 51 7.19 -7.12 -6.68
CA ARG A 51 6.62 -8.36 -7.20
C ARG A 51 7.57 -9.50 -6.86
N SER A 52 7.06 -10.56 -6.24
CA SER A 52 7.87 -11.73 -5.86
C SER A 52 8.61 -12.38 -7.04
N ALA A 53 8.04 -12.30 -8.26
CA ALA A 53 8.73 -12.77 -9.47
C ALA A 53 9.97 -11.95 -9.87
N LEU A 54 10.16 -10.76 -9.29
CA LEU A 54 11.32 -9.88 -9.48
C LEU A 54 12.34 -9.96 -8.33
N ASP A 55 11.98 -10.66 -7.26
CA ASP A 55 12.81 -10.96 -6.09
C ASP A 55 13.31 -12.41 -6.24
N ARG A 56 14.48 -12.57 -6.87
CA ARG A 56 14.96 -13.89 -7.32
C ARG A 56 15.42 -14.77 -6.16
N ASP A 57 15.95 -14.17 -5.11
CA ASP A 57 16.45 -14.85 -3.91
C ASP A 57 15.43 -14.86 -2.76
N GLY A 58 14.35 -14.10 -2.87
CA GLY A 58 13.22 -14.15 -1.94
C GLY A 58 13.52 -13.50 -0.60
N ASP A 59 14.40 -12.49 -0.59
CA ASP A 59 14.84 -11.80 0.62
C ASP A 59 13.94 -10.61 1.02
N GLY A 60 12.93 -10.32 0.19
CA GLY A 60 11.99 -9.22 0.38
C GLY A 60 12.40 -7.94 -0.34
N TYR A 61 13.47 -7.95 -1.14
CA TYR A 61 13.91 -6.82 -1.95
C TYR A 61 13.99 -7.20 -3.43
N ALA A 62 13.05 -6.68 -4.23
CA ALA A 62 13.06 -6.89 -5.68
C ALA A 62 14.05 -5.96 -6.39
N CYS A 63 14.60 -6.43 -7.51
CA CYS A 63 15.43 -5.65 -8.42
C CYS A 63 16.66 -5.00 -7.79
N GLU A 64 17.28 -5.69 -6.82
CA GLU A 64 18.58 -5.31 -6.29
C GLU A 64 19.64 -5.19 -7.41
N PRO A 65 20.60 -4.25 -7.29
CA PRO A 65 21.75 -4.22 -8.17
C PRO A 65 22.55 -5.51 -8.01
N TYR A 66 23.16 -5.99 -9.09
CA TYR A 66 23.91 -7.24 -9.09
C TYR A 66 25.01 -7.22 -8.02
N LYS A 67 24.78 -7.92 -6.90
CA LYS A 67 25.80 -8.21 -5.90
C LYS A 67 26.72 -9.24 -6.53
N GLY A 68 27.81 -8.78 -7.14
CA GLY A 68 28.78 -9.62 -7.84
C GLY A 68 29.32 -10.75 -6.97
N ARG A 69 28.63 -11.90 -6.99
CA ARG A 69 29.12 -13.15 -6.38
C ARG A 69 30.20 -13.77 -7.23
#